data_AF-A0A919IRC6-F1
#
_entry.id   AF-A0A919IRC6-F1
#
_cell.length_a   1.000
_cell.length_b   1.000
_cell.length_c   1.000
_cell.angle_alpha   90.00
_cell.angle_beta   90.00
_cell.angle_gamma   90.00
#
_symmetry.space_group_name_H-M   'P 1'
#
loop_
_entity.id
_entity.type
_entity.pdbx_description
1 polymer ?
#
loop_
_entity_poly.entity_id
_entity_poly.type
_entity_poly.pdbx_seq_one_letter_code
_entity_poly.pdbx_strand_id
1 'polypeptide(L)'
;MSLTGIPLIVVAVLVTVATAALTVVTWRRGGRLRIVLRSGGVLLTETLLLLTVGLVVNRSEQFYPSWAALSSSAQTGGTTYAITPGRLDGWLRAHGPAFTWQPDGWTGWHLGAAPTVVVPAGYLDHPGWRYSALVVVDDGTTGWTPAVQTAAARDASADGGAVVVFARTTASTGVNDLAHALPAALTHDLRVTGQRWALIPGPALAALARRVAAAAPGRYTAVAAGPQLLATHRGDLGAALLWACQQTPPPLAASTPSVTSLPVPPPKHHHRPVPGASAPVPAPPRTGGTNVPGQPGH
;
A
#
# COMPACT_ATOMS: atom_id res chain seq x y z
N MET A 1 5.67 5.76 23.07
CA MET A 1 4.45 6.57 23.28
C MET A 1 3.70 6.64 21.96
N SER A 2 2.46 6.14 21.88
CA SER A 2 1.65 6.17 20.66
C SER A 2 1.23 7.61 20.35
N LEU A 3 1.43 8.05 19.10
CA LEU A 3 1.14 9.41 18.64
C LEU A 3 -0.35 9.73 18.53
N THR A 4 -1.19 8.69 18.60
CA THR A 4 -2.65 8.80 18.47
C THR A 4 -3.37 8.24 19.69
N GLY A 5 -2.67 8.07 20.81
CA GLY A 5 -3.27 7.63 22.07
C GLY A 5 -4.48 8.50 22.44
N ILE A 6 -5.56 7.88 22.94
CA ILE A 6 -6.74 8.59 23.44
C ILE A 6 -6.37 9.78 24.34
N PRO A 7 -5.42 9.64 25.30
CA PRO A 7 -5.06 10.78 26.14
C PRO A 7 -4.51 11.98 25.37
N LEU A 8 -3.74 11.77 24.28
CA LEU A 8 -3.23 12.89 23.48
C LEU A 8 -4.36 13.64 22.78
N ILE A 9 -5.33 12.91 22.20
CA ILE A 9 -6.49 13.52 21.52
C ILE A 9 -7.32 14.31 22.52
N VAL A 10 -7.56 13.76 23.72
CA VAL A 10 -8.29 14.47 24.78
C VAL A 10 -7.56 15.75 25.18
N VAL A 11 -6.25 15.70 25.37
CA VAL A 11 -5.44 16.89 25.69
C VAL A 11 -5.49 17.92 24.55
N ALA A 12 -5.37 17.50 23.29
CA ALA A 12 -5.42 18.40 22.13
C ALA A 12 -6.78 19.11 22.02
N VAL A 13 -7.89 18.38 22.22
CA VAL A 13 -9.24 18.96 22.26
C VAL A 13 -9.37 19.98 23.39
N LEU A 14 -8.93 19.64 24.60
CA LEU A 14 -8.99 20.54 25.76
C LEU A 14 -8.18 21.81 25.54
N VAL A 15 -6.95 21.69 25.00
CA VAL A 15 -6.10 22.84 24.67
C VAL A 15 -6.74 23.73 23.60
N THR A 16 -7.36 23.14 22.58
CA THR A 16 -8.07 23.88 21.52
C THR A 16 -9.24 24.68 22.10
N VAL A 17 -10.07 24.05 22.94
CA VAL A 17 -11.21 24.72 23.59
C VAL A 17 -10.75 25.83 24.54
N ALA A 18 -9.72 25.56 25.35
CA ALA A 18 -9.16 26.55 26.26
C ALA A 18 -8.58 27.77 25.51
N THR A 19 -7.90 27.54 24.39
CA THR A 19 -7.33 28.61 23.55
C THR A 19 -8.42 29.45 22.88
N ALA A 20 -9.48 28.81 22.39
CA ALA A 20 -10.64 29.52 21.84
C ALA A 20 -11.32 30.39 22.91
N ALA A 21 -11.54 29.84 24.11
CA ALA A 21 -12.13 30.58 25.22
C ALA A 21 -11.24 31.76 25.66
N LEU A 22 -9.92 31.54 25.79
CA LEU A 22 -8.97 32.59 26.13
C LEU A 22 -8.96 33.70 25.06
N THR A 23 -9.07 33.34 23.78
CA THR A 23 -9.15 34.30 22.66
C THR A 23 -10.39 35.18 22.81
N VAL A 24 -11.54 34.62 23.22
CA VAL A 24 -12.79 35.38 23.44
C VAL A 24 -12.71 36.26 24.70
N VAL A 25 -12.13 35.77 25.79
CA VAL A 25 -12.00 36.55 27.04
C VAL A 25 -11.01 37.72 26.86
N THR A 26 -9.86 37.46 26.25
CA THR A 26 -8.83 38.49 26.00
C THR A 26 -9.29 39.55 25.01
N TRP A 27 -10.22 39.21 24.12
CA TRP A 27 -10.89 40.12 23.19
C TRP A 27 -11.48 41.36 23.87
N ARG A 28 -12.00 41.21 25.10
CA ARG A 28 -12.64 42.30 25.86
C ARG A 28 -11.65 43.22 26.58
N ARG A 29 -10.37 42.85 26.71
CA ARG A 29 -9.42 43.52 27.63
C ARG A 29 -8.32 44.38 26.98
N GLY A 30 -8.37 44.68 25.67
CA GLY A 30 -7.22 45.28 24.97
C GLY A 30 -7.46 46.62 24.25
N GLY A 31 -6.52 47.57 24.44
CA GLY A 31 -6.33 48.80 23.64
C GLY A 31 -5.68 48.55 22.28
N ARG A 32 -4.74 49.40 21.81
CA ARG A 32 -4.17 49.33 20.43
C ARG A 32 -3.60 47.96 20.00
N LEU A 33 -3.11 47.14 20.93
CA LEU A 33 -2.61 45.77 20.66
C LEU A 33 -3.71 44.77 20.27
N ARG A 34 -4.99 45.13 20.40
CA ARG A 34 -6.14 44.24 20.17
C ARG A 34 -6.19 43.64 18.78
N ILE A 35 -5.76 44.37 17.75
CA ILE A 35 -5.81 43.89 16.36
C ILE A 35 -4.84 42.71 16.18
N VAL A 36 -3.60 42.86 16.65
CA VAL A 36 -2.57 41.81 16.54
C VAL A 36 -2.95 40.59 17.37
N LEU A 37 -3.39 40.78 18.62
CA LEU A 37 -3.82 39.68 19.49
C LEU A 37 -5.05 38.93 18.94
N ARG A 38 -5.98 39.62 18.27
CA ARG A 38 -7.14 38.98 17.62
C ARG A 38 -6.68 38.06 16.49
N SER A 39 -5.92 38.61 15.54
CA SER A 39 -5.49 37.83 14.37
C SER A 39 -4.63 36.65 14.80
N GLY A 40 -3.71 36.86 15.76
CA GLY A 40 -2.90 35.79 16.32
C GLY A 40 -3.72 34.71 17.02
N GLY A 41 -4.70 35.09 17.85
CA GLY A 41 -5.54 34.14 18.57
C GLY A 41 -6.45 33.31 17.64
N VAL A 42 -7.01 33.94 16.59
CA VAL A 42 -7.81 33.24 15.57
C VAL A 42 -6.94 32.24 14.81
N LEU A 43 -5.78 32.65 14.31
CA LEU A 43 -4.87 31.77 13.57
C LEU A 43 -4.38 30.61 14.44
N LEU A 44 -4.06 30.87 15.71
CA LEU A 44 -3.64 29.82 16.65
C LEU A 44 -4.77 28.81 16.90
N THR A 45 -6.01 29.29 17.11
CA THR A 45 -7.17 28.43 17.32
C THR A 45 -7.47 27.57 16.09
N GLU A 46 -7.40 28.17 14.90
CA GLU A 46 -7.56 27.46 13.62
C GLU A 46 -6.48 26.39 13.42
N THR A 47 -5.22 26.74 13.70
CA THR A 47 -4.10 25.79 13.61
C THR A 47 -4.29 24.61 14.57
N LEU A 48 -4.67 24.86 15.82
CA LEU A 48 -4.94 23.82 16.82
C LEU A 48 -6.14 22.93 16.41
N LEU A 49 -7.18 23.53 15.83
CA LEU A 49 -8.33 22.80 15.32
C LEU A 49 -7.92 21.85 14.18
N LEU A 50 -7.21 22.36 13.17
CA LEU A 50 -6.71 21.56 12.04
C LEU A 50 -5.80 20.43 12.53
N LEU A 51 -4.92 20.71 13.49
CA LEU A 51 -4.04 19.70 14.07
C LEU A 51 -4.82 18.62 14.85
N THR A 52 -5.87 19.01 15.58
CA THR A 52 -6.75 18.08 16.31
C THR A 52 -7.53 17.20 15.33
N VAL A 53 -8.12 17.78 14.28
CA VAL A 53 -8.80 17.02 13.21
C VAL A 53 -7.82 16.07 12.54
N GLY A 54 -6.63 16.56 12.20
CA GLY A 54 -5.56 15.74 11.63
C GLY A 54 -5.18 14.56 12.52
N LEU A 55 -5.10 14.74 13.85
CA LEU A 55 -4.85 13.64 14.78
C LEU A 55 -5.99 12.61 14.82
N VAL A 56 -7.24 13.05 14.74
CA VAL A 56 -8.41 12.16 14.70
C VAL A 56 -8.45 11.35 13.41
N VAL A 57 -8.22 11.99 12.26
CA VAL A 57 -8.15 11.32 10.95
C VAL A 57 -6.94 10.40 10.88
N ASN A 58 -5.78 10.85 11.36
CA ASN A 58 -4.58 10.01 11.44
C ASN A 58 -4.82 8.79 12.33
N ARG A 59 -5.68 8.88 13.33
CA ARG A 59 -6.07 7.74 14.15
C ARG A 59 -7.02 6.79 13.42
N SER A 60 -8.00 7.31 12.66
CA SER A 60 -8.93 6.45 11.91
C SER A 60 -8.24 5.72 10.76
N GLU A 61 -7.28 6.37 10.12
CA GLU A 61 -6.57 5.85 8.94
C GLU A 61 -5.18 5.27 9.26
N GLN A 62 -4.68 5.47 10.48
CA GLN A 62 -3.36 5.01 10.97
C GLN A 62 -2.16 5.42 10.10
N PHE A 63 -2.18 6.59 9.44
CA PHE A 63 -1.08 7.03 8.55
C PHE A 63 0.28 7.11 9.26
N TYR A 64 0.29 7.60 10.52
CA TYR A 64 1.50 7.77 11.33
C TYR A 64 1.32 7.15 12.72
N PRO A 65 1.65 5.86 12.89
CA PRO A 65 1.42 5.15 14.15
C PRO A 65 2.37 5.57 15.28
N SER A 66 3.51 6.19 14.98
CA SER A 66 4.50 6.59 16.00
C SER A 66 5.30 7.85 15.63
N TRP A 67 5.88 8.50 16.65
CA TRP A 67 6.78 9.67 16.47
C TRP A 67 8.03 9.29 15.69
N ALA A 68 8.49 8.05 15.90
CA ALA A 68 9.60 7.49 15.16
C ALA A 68 9.32 7.46 13.64
N ALA A 69 8.08 7.18 13.22
CA ALA A 69 7.69 7.18 11.81
C ALA A 69 7.71 8.59 11.18
N LEU A 70 7.37 9.63 11.95
CA LEU A 70 7.46 11.02 11.49
C LEU A 70 8.92 11.51 11.46
N SER A 71 9.74 11.15 12.45
CA SER A 71 11.14 11.57 12.50
C SER A 71 12.03 10.85 11.47
N SER A 72 11.80 9.56 11.21
CA SER A 72 12.52 8.83 10.17
C SER A 72 12.15 9.32 8.76
N SER A 73 10.93 9.84 8.59
CA SER A 73 10.48 10.50 7.35
C SER A 73 11.08 11.89 7.13
N ALA A 74 11.60 12.54 8.19
CA ALA A 74 12.25 13.86 8.09
C ALA A 74 13.76 13.78 7.84
N GLN A 75 14.42 12.70 8.29
CA GLN A 75 15.87 12.49 8.08
C GLN A 75 16.19 11.93 6.69
N THR A 76 15.24 11.21 6.10
CA THR A 76 15.33 10.79 4.72
C THR A 76 14.60 11.87 3.94
N GLY A 77 15.27 12.56 3.01
CA GLY A 77 14.62 13.37 1.97
C GLY A 77 13.80 12.48 1.04
N GLY A 78 12.85 11.75 1.62
CA GLY A 78 11.99 10.80 0.97
C GLY A 78 11.00 11.58 0.15
N THR A 79 11.39 11.82 -1.10
CA THR A 79 10.46 11.69 -2.22
C THR A 79 9.43 10.65 -1.83
N THR A 80 8.16 11.03 -1.74
CA THR A 80 7.05 10.08 -1.66
C THR A 80 7.20 9.17 -2.86
N TYR A 81 7.93 8.07 -2.70
CA TYR A 81 8.20 7.16 -3.79
C TYR A 81 6.84 6.68 -4.21
N ALA A 82 6.46 7.03 -5.43
CA ALA A 82 5.24 6.52 -6.03
C ALA A 82 5.34 5.00 -5.89
N ILE A 83 4.50 4.43 -5.02
CA ILE A 83 4.40 2.98 -4.87
C ILE A 83 4.07 2.49 -6.26
N THR A 84 5.06 1.88 -6.91
CA THR A 84 4.94 1.40 -8.28
C THR A 84 4.52 -0.05 -8.14
N PRO A 85 3.22 -0.37 -8.28
CA PRO A 85 2.75 -1.73 -8.09
C PRO A 85 3.34 -2.63 -9.18
N GLY A 86 3.56 -3.90 -8.86
CA GLY A 86 4.14 -4.85 -9.82
C GLY A 86 5.68 -4.86 -9.83
N ARG A 87 6.32 -4.53 -8.70
CA ARG A 87 7.78 -4.69 -8.53
C ARG A 87 8.26 -6.10 -8.85
N LEU A 88 7.41 -7.11 -8.62
CA LEU A 88 7.70 -8.52 -8.90
C LEU A 88 7.45 -8.95 -10.35
N ASP A 89 6.94 -8.11 -11.25
CA ASP A 89 6.59 -8.55 -12.62
C ASP A 89 7.78 -9.10 -13.40
N GLY A 90 8.96 -8.46 -13.26
CA GLY A 90 10.20 -8.93 -13.87
C GLY A 90 10.61 -10.31 -13.36
N TRP A 91 10.46 -10.52 -12.05
CA TRP A 91 10.77 -11.78 -11.39
C TRP A 91 9.78 -12.88 -11.78
N LEU A 92 8.48 -12.56 -11.84
CA LEU A 92 7.40 -13.47 -12.25
C LEU A 92 7.58 -14.00 -13.68
N ARG A 93 8.06 -13.17 -14.62
CA ARG A 93 8.39 -13.63 -15.98
C ARG A 93 9.46 -14.73 -15.99
N ALA A 94 10.40 -14.69 -15.05
CA ALA A 94 11.51 -15.64 -14.99
C ALA A 94 11.18 -16.90 -14.17
N HIS A 95 10.29 -16.81 -13.18
CA HIS A 95 10.07 -17.89 -12.19
C HIS A 95 8.67 -18.51 -12.25
N GLY A 96 7.74 -17.92 -13.00
CA GLY A 96 6.39 -18.41 -13.17
C GLY A 96 5.38 -17.85 -12.16
N PRO A 97 4.12 -18.30 -12.24
CA PRO A 97 2.99 -17.64 -11.56
C PRO A 97 2.80 -18.05 -10.10
N ALA A 98 3.51 -19.08 -9.61
CA ALA A 98 3.39 -19.57 -8.25
C ALA A 98 4.75 -19.57 -7.58
N PHE A 99 4.87 -18.93 -6.41
CA PHE A 99 6.16 -18.75 -5.76
C PHE A 99 6.05 -18.54 -4.25
N THR A 100 7.11 -18.86 -3.54
CA THR A 100 7.28 -18.49 -2.13
C THR A 100 7.71 -17.03 -2.04
N TRP A 101 6.90 -16.21 -1.38
CA TRP A 101 7.10 -14.77 -1.26
C TRP A 101 7.68 -14.40 0.10
N GLN A 102 8.81 -13.70 0.10
CA GLN A 102 9.57 -13.32 1.29
C GLN A 102 9.83 -11.81 1.30
N PRO A 103 8.82 -10.98 1.61
CA PRO A 103 9.00 -9.54 1.67
C PRO A 103 9.85 -9.16 2.89
N ASP A 104 10.48 -7.99 2.84
CA ASP A 104 11.29 -7.51 3.95
C ASP A 104 10.47 -7.46 5.26
N GLY A 105 11.01 -8.07 6.32
CA GLY A 105 10.37 -8.10 7.64
C GLY A 105 9.26 -9.15 7.83
N TRP A 106 9.02 -10.05 6.87
CA TRP A 106 7.98 -11.08 6.97
C TRP A 106 8.10 -11.99 8.20
N THR A 107 9.32 -12.19 8.71
CA THR A 107 9.59 -12.97 9.92
C THR A 107 8.95 -12.35 11.17
N GLY A 108 8.74 -11.04 11.19
CA GLY A 108 8.06 -10.32 12.26
C GLY A 108 6.54 -10.50 12.28
N TRP A 109 5.96 -11.12 11.24
CA TRP A 109 4.50 -11.36 11.14
C TRP A 109 4.07 -12.65 11.85
N HIS A 110 5.02 -13.36 12.47
CA HIS A 110 4.80 -14.61 13.19
C HIS A 110 4.09 -15.68 12.34
N LEU A 111 4.38 -15.74 11.04
CA LEU A 111 3.91 -16.81 10.17
C LEU A 111 4.79 -18.05 10.34
N GLY A 112 4.18 -19.23 10.24
CA GLY A 112 4.87 -20.51 10.39
C GLY A 112 5.76 -20.85 9.19
N ALA A 113 5.54 -20.18 8.07
CA ALA A 113 6.39 -20.22 6.88
C ALA A 113 6.18 -18.96 6.04
N ALA A 114 7.08 -18.72 5.09
CA ALA A 114 6.90 -17.67 4.10
C ALA A 114 5.61 -17.93 3.28
N PRO A 115 4.78 -16.90 3.02
CA PRO A 115 3.57 -17.08 2.23
C PRO A 115 3.85 -17.63 0.83
N THR A 116 2.94 -18.43 0.30
CA THR A 116 2.96 -18.82 -1.12
C THR A 116 1.96 -17.96 -1.86
N VAL A 117 2.40 -17.32 -2.94
CA VAL A 117 1.57 -16.49 -3.81
C VAL A 117 1.34 -17.20 -5.13
N VAL A 118 0.10 -17.17 -5.61
CA VAL A 118 -0.29 -17.62 -6.94
C VAL A 118 -0.99 -16.46 -7.66
N VAL A 119 -0.44 -16.03 -8.78
CA VAL A 119 -1.05 -14.99 -9.63
C VAL A 119 -1.96 -15.62 -10.69
N PRO A 120 -3.06 -14.94 -11.07
CA PRO A 120 -4.00 -15.46 -12.07
C PRO A 120 -3.36 -15.56 -13.46
N ALA A 121 -3.94 -16.40 -14.31
CA ALA A 121 -3.58 -16.41 -15.73
C ALA A 121 -3.82 -15.01 -16.34
N GLY A 122 -2.94 -14.59 -17.25
CA GLY A 122 -3.00 -13.26 -17.85
C GLY A 122 -2.51 -12.11 -16.96
N TYR A 123 -2.05 -12.38 -15.72
CA TYR A 123 -1.55 -11.34 -14.82
C TYR A 123 -0.48 -10.45 -15.49
N LEU A 124 0.45 -11.05 -16.24
CA LEU A 124 1.54 -10.33 -16.90
C LEU A 124 1.13 -9.66 -18.23
N ASP A 125 0.02 -10.11 -18.83
CA ASP A 125 -0.49 -9.60 -20.11
C ASP A 125 -1.25 -8.28 -19.94
N HIS A 126 -1.66 -7.96 -18.71
CA HIS A 126 -2.42 -6.76 -18.40
C HIS A 126 -1.69 -5.87 -17.38
N PRO A 127 -0.63 -5.17 -17.80
CA PRO A 127 0.23 -4.48 -16.85
C PRO A 127 -0.44 -3.30 -16.12
N GLY A 128 -1.51 -2.77 -16.70
CA GLY A 128 -2.34 -1.72 -16.11
C GLY A 128 -3.43 -2.25 -15.18
N TRP A 129 -3.64 -3.55 -15.02
CA TRP A 129 -4.74 -4.05 -14.18
C TRP A 129 -4.33 -4.18 -12.72
N ARG A 130 -5.31 -3.98 -11.82
CA ARG A 130 -5.19 -4.30 -10.39
C ARG A 130 -6.17 -5.39 -10.02
N TYR A 131 -5.66 -6.39 -9.32
CA TYR A 131 -6.36 -7.62 -8.99
C TYR A 131 -6.85 -7.60 -7.54
N SER A 132 -8.02 -8.18 -7.29
CA SER A 132 -8.44 -8.52 -5.93
C SER A 132 -7.49 -9.56 -5.32
N ALA A 133 -7.48 -9.71 -4.00
CA ALA A 133 -6.65 -10.71 -3.32
C ALA A 133 -7.49 -11.66 -2.47
N LEU A 134 -7.19 -12.95 -2.54
CA LEU A 134 -7.75 -13.99 -1.69
C LEU A 134 -6.66 -14.45 -0.73
N VAL A 135 -6.87 -14.27 0.57
CA VAL A 135 -5.92 -14.71 1.59
C VAL A 135 -6.45 -15.98 2.22
N VAL A 136 -5.75 -17.09 2.02
CA VAL A 136 -6.03 -18.37 2.67
C VAL A 136 -5.12 -18.47 3.90
N VAL A 137 -5.72 -18.62 5.08
CA VAL A 137 -4.97 -18.79 6.34
C VAL A 137 -5.18 -20.19 6.89
N ASP A 138 -4.09 -20.90 7.16
CA ASP A 138 -4.09 -22.22 7.80
C ASP A 138 -3.13 -22.25 9.00
N ASP A 139 -3.29 -23.23 9.87
CA ASP A 139 -2.42 -23.50 11.02
C ASP A 139 -1.56 -24.77 10.81
N GLY A 140 -1.51 -25.29 9.58
CA GLY A 140 -0.85 -26.53 9.20
C GLY A 140 -1.68 -27.81 9.45
N THR A 141 -2.85 -27.73 10.09
CA THR A 141 -3.62 -28.91 10.47
C THR A 141 -4.64 -29.37 9.42
N THR A 142 -4.90 -28.56 8.40
CA THR A 142 -5.89 -28.84 7.35
C THR A 142 -5.47 -29.95 6.38
N GLY A 143 -4.20 -30.35 6.37
CA GLY A 143 -3.66 -31.33 5.42
C GLY A 143 -3.49 -30.80 3.99
N TRP A 144 -3.71 -29.50 3.76
CA TRP A 144 -3.49 -28.89 2.44
C TRP A 144 -2.01 -28.85 2.11
N THR A 145 -1.62 -29.63 1.11
CA THR A 145 -0.25 -29.63 0.60
C THR A 145 -0.03 -28.44 -0.35
N PRO A 146 1.21 -27.97 -0.55
CA PRO A 146 1.50 -26.91 -1.51
C PRO A 146 1.01 -27.23 -2.94
N ALA A 147 1.03 -28.50 -3.34
CA ALA A 147 0.51 -28.95 -4.63
C ALA A 147 -1.01 -28.76 -4.74
N VAL A 148 -1.77 -29.16 -3.71
CA VAL A 148 -3.22 -28.96 -3.66
C VAL A 148 -3.58 -27.48 -3.63
N GLN A 149 -2.86 -26.68 -2.83
CA GLN A 149 -3.05 -25.23 -2.77
C GLN A 149 -2.84 -24.58 -4.13
N THR A 150 -1.74 -24.91 -4.80
CA THR A 150 -1.42 -24.34 -6.11
C THR A 150 -2.40 -24.78 -7.19
N ALA A 151 -2.82 -26.05 -7.20
CA ALA A 151 -3.83 -26.55 -8.13
C ALA A 151 -5.17 -25.83 -7.94
N ALA A 152 -5.68 -25.80 -6.70
CA ALA A 152 -6.94 -25.13 -6.37
C ALA A 152 -6.91 -23.62 -6.69
N ALA A 153 -5.77 -22.95 -6.46
CA ALA A 153 -5.61 -21.54 -6.83
C ALA A 153 -5.63 -21.32 -8.33
N ARG A 154 -5.00 -22.19 -9.13
CA ARG A 154 -5.03 -22.09 -10.60
C ARG A 154 -6.44 -22.31 -11.12
N ASP A 155 -7.14 -23.33 -10.64
CA ASP A 155 -8.49 -23.66 -11.08
C ASP A 155 -9.46 -22.52 -10.75
N ALA A 156 -9.39 -21.97 -9.53
CA ALA A 156 -10.23 -20.85 -9.13
C ALA A 156 -9.90 -19.52 -9.86
N SER A 157 -8.71 -19.41 -10.44
CA SER A 157 -8.22 -18.19 -11.10
C SER A 157 -8.14 -18.31 -12.63
N ALA A 158 -8.64 -19.40 -13.21
CA ALA A 158 -8.55 -19.69 -14.64
C ALA A 158 -9.17 -18.58 -15.50
N ASP A 159 -10.25 -17.96 -15.03
CA ASP A 159 -11.00 -16.91 -15.74
C ASP A 159 -10.45 -15.48 -15.50
N GLY A 160 -9.14 -15.35 -15.25
CA GLY A 160 -8.50 -14.04 -15.00
C GLY A 160 -8.78 -13.47 -13.60
N GLY A 161 -8.83 -14.37 -12.61
CA GLY A 161 -9.31 -14.12 -11.25
C GLY A 161 -8.40 -13.27 -10.34
N ALA A 162 -8.41 -13.58 -9.05
CA ALA A 162 -7.70 -12.84 -8.00
C ALA A 162 -6.29 -13.38 -7.75
N VAL A 163 -5.44 -12.60 -7.09
CA VAL A 163 -4.15 -13.08 -6.55
C VAL A 163 -4.44 -13.89 -5.29
N VAL A 164 -4.00 -15.15 -5.24
CA VAL A 164 -4.22 -16.04 -4.09
C VAL A 164 -2.96 -16.10 -3.24
N VAL A 165 -3.12 -15.94 -1.92
CA VAL A 165 -2.02 -15.93 -0.96
C VAL A 165 -2.29 -16.96 0.13
N PHE A 166 -1.44 -17.98 0.22
CA PHE A 166 -1.46 -18.98 1.28
C PHE A 166 -0.51 -18.56 2.39
N ALA A 167 -1.06 -18.28 3.57
CA ALA A 167 -0.28 -17.90 4.75
C ALA A 167 -0.50 -18.91 5.88
N ARG A 168 0.57 -19.63 6.23
CA ARG A 168 0.58 -20.49 7.40
C ARG A 168 0.78 -19.65 8.65
N THR A 169 -0.20 -19.65 9.53
CA THR A 169 -0.20 -18.90 10.79
C THR A 169 0.39 -19.71 11.93
N THR A 170 0.80 -19.02 12.99
CA THR A 170 1.16 -19.61 14.28
C THR A 170 0.23 -19.06 15.37
N ALA A 171 0.36 -19.55 16.59
CA ALA A 171 -0.36 -19.01 17.75
C ALA A 171 -0.04 -17.51 18.02
N SER A 172 1.09 -17.01 17.52
CA SER A 172 1.51 -15.63 17.67
C SER A 172 1.07 -14.72 16.51
N THR A 173 0.51 -15.26 15.43
CA THR A 173 0.02 -14.44 14.32
C THR A 173 -1.14 -13.54 14.79
N GLY A 174 -0.93 -12.23 14.70
CA GLY A 174 -1.87 -11.24 15.19
C GLY A 174 -2.84 -10.72 14.12
N VAL A 175 -3.83 -9.97 14.59
CA VAL A 175 -4.73 -9.19 13.71
C VAL A 175 -3.95 -8.16 12.90
N ASN A 176 -2.95 -7.51 13.50
CA ASN A 176 -2.13 -6.50 12.83
C ASN A 176 -1.37 -7.06 11.62
N ASP A 177 -0.84 -8.27 11.75
CA ASP A 177 -0.05 -8.93 10.72
C ASP A 177 -0.90 -9.21 9.47
N LEU A 178 -2.09 -9.77 9.68
CA LEU A 178 -3.00 -10.11 8.60
C LEU A 178 -3.78 -8.90 8.06
N ALA A 179 -4.21 -7.97 8.91
CA ALA A 179 -5.05 -6.84 8.50
C ALA A 179 -4.27 -5.69 7.85
N HIS A 180 -3.00 -5.52 8.21
CA HIS A 180 -2.21 -4.35 7.82
C HIS A 180 -0.87 -4.72 7.17
N ALA A 181 -0.02 -5.51 7.84
CA ALA A 181 1.35 -5.73 7.38
C ALA A 181 1.40 -6.52 6.06
N LEU A 182 0.75 -7.69 6.02
CA LEU A 182 0.68 -8.54 4.83
C LEU A 182 0.02 -7.80 3.65
N PRO A 183 -1.11 -7.10 3.82
CA PRO A 183 -1.70 -6.37 2.72
C PRO A 183 -0.87 -5.21 2.20
N ALA A 184 -0.20 -4.45 3.08
CA ALA A 184 0.67 -3.36 2.66
C ALA A 184 1.82 -3.88 1.78
N ALA A 185 2.48 -4.94 2.22
CA ALA A 185 3.58 -5.56 1.47
C ALA A 185 3.09 -6.14 0.13
N LEU A 186 1.93 -6.80 0.08
CA LEU A 186 1.37 -7.31 -1.18
C LEU A 186 1.03 -6.16 -2.15
N THR A 187 0.42 -5.07 -1.69
CA THR A 187 0.10 -3.92 -2.54
C THR A 187 1.32 -3.19 -3.08
N HIS A 188 2.46 -3.34 -2.40
CA HIS A 188 3.74 -2.80 -2.82
C HIS A 188 4.39 -3.69 -3.89
N ASP A 189 4.42 -5.00 -3.65
CA ASP A 189 5.18 -5.94 -4.50
C ASP A 189 4.39 -6.42 -5.73
N LEU A 190 3.06 -6.49 -5.61
CA LEU A 190 2.14 -7.01 -6.62
C LEU A 190 1.10 -5.96 -6.98
N ARG A 191 0.44 -6.15 -8.13
CA ARG A 191 -0.68 -5.31 -8.58
C ARG A 191 -2.00 -5.70 -7.90
N VAL A 192 -2.00 -5.81 -6.58
CA VAL A 192 -3.25 -6.04 -5.85
C VAL A 192 -3.91 -4.72 -5.46
N THR A 193 -5.24 -4.71 -5.39
CA THR A 193 -6.01 -3.58 -4.88
C THR A 193 -5.76 -3.40 -3.38
N GLY A 194 -5.91 -2.18 -2.85
CA GLY A 194 -5.83 -1.94 -1.40
C GLY A 194 -7.10 -2.35 -0.62
N GLN A 195 -8.12 -2.81 -1.34
CA GLN A 195 -9.48 -3.10 -0.88
C GLN A 195 -10.07 -4.25 -1.71
N ARG A 196 -11.22 -4.82 -1.32
CA ARG A 196 -11.90 -5.93 -2.04
C ARG A 196 -11.21 -7.29 -1.90
N TRP A 197 -10.80 -7.59 -0.68
CA TRP A 197 -10.11 -8.83 -0.36
C TRP A 197 -11.10 -9.83 0.21
N ALA A 198 -10.82 -11.11 -0.02
CA ALA A 198 -11.51 -12.19 0.67
C ALA A 198 -10.53 -12.90 1.61
N LEU A 199 -11.02 -13.29 2.79
CA LEU A 199 -10.26 -14.08 3.76
C LEU A 199 -10.89 -15.47 3.91
N ILE A 200 -10.10 -16.51 3.70
CA ILE A 200 -10.52 -17.91 3.73
C ILE A 200 -9.78 -18.60 4.89
N PRO A 201 -10.39 -18.70 6.08
CA PRO A 201 -9.77 -19.34 7.21
C PRO A 201 -9.94 -20.86 7.21
N GLY A 202 -8.89 -21.56 7.64
CA GLY A 202 -9.02 -22.90 8.19
C GLY A 202 -9.95 -22.91 9.42
N PRO A 203 -10.52 -24.06 9.79
CA PRO A 203 -11.58 -24.16 10.79
C PRO A 203 -11.18 -23.59 12.16
N ALA A 204 -9.94 -23.81 12.61
CA ALA A 204 -9.43 -23.29 13.88
C ALA A 204 -9.25 -21.76 13.89
N LEU A 205 -9.11 -21.14 12.72
CA LEU A 205 -8.77 -19.73 12.56
C LEU A 205 -9.99 -18.83 12.27
N ALA A 206 -11.21 -19.39 12.24
CA ALA A 206 -12.42 -18.63 11.92
C ALA A 206 -12.64 -17.42 12.85
N ALA A 207 -12.31 -17.54 14.14
CA ALA A 207 -12.39 -16.44 15.09
C ALA A 207 -11.35 -15.34 14.82
N LEU A 208 -10.11 -15.72 14.47
CA LEU A 208 -9.08 -14.77 14.07
C LEU A 208 -9.50 -14.01 12.81
N ALA A 209 -9.98 -14.72 11.78
CA ALA A 209 -10.40 -14.13 10.53
C ALA A 209 -11.55 -13.11 10.68
N ARG A 210 -12.53 -13.39 11.55
CA ARG A 210 -13.58 -12.41 11.88
C ARG A 210 -13.00 -11.14 12.52
N ARG A 211 -12.02 -11.26 13.41
CA ARG A 211 -11.34 -10.09 14.01
C ARG A 211 -10.52 -9.31 12.98
N VAL A 212 -9.86 -9.99 12.05
CA VAL A 212 -9.12 -9.35 10.94
C VAL A 212 -10.07 -8.54 10.05
N ALA A 213 -11.19 -9.13 9.63
CA ALA A 213 -12.16 -8.41 8.82
C ALA A 213 -12.81 -7.24 9.57
N ALA A 214 -13.09 -7.41 10.86
CA ALA A 214 -13.61 -6.32 11.69
C ALA A 214 -12.61 -5.18 11.89
N ALA A 215 -11.30 -5.47 11.92
CA ALA A 215 -10.25 -4.46 12.03
C ALA A 215 -10.00 -3.70 10.71
N ALA A 216 -10.35 -4.28 9.56
CA ALA A 216 -10.19 -3.67 8.25
C ALA A 216 -11.41 -3.90 7.32
N PRO A 217 -12.60 -3.37 7.68
CA PRO A 217 -13.85 -3.68 6.99
C PRO A 217 -13.89 -3.18 5.54
N GLY A 218 -13.21 -2.06 5.23
CA GLY A 218 -13.06 -1.58 3.86
C GLY A 218 -12.14 -2.45 3.01
N ARG A 219 -11.26 -3.25 3.63
CA ARG A 219 -10.31 -4.11 2.94
C ARG A 219 -10.89 -5.48 2.67
N TYR A 220 -11.35 -6.16 3.71
CA TYR A 220 -11.92 -7.51 3.63
C TYR A 220 -13.43 -7.44 3.45
N THR A 221 -13.87 -7.47 2.20
CA THR A 221 -15.30 -7.40 1.85
C THR A 221 -16.01 -8.74 2.04
N ALA A 222 -15.25 -9.84 2.07
CA ALA A 222 -15.78 -11.18 2.26
C ALA A 222 -14.91 -12.02 3.20
N VAL A 223 -15.55 -12.84 4.03
CA VAL A 223 -14.86 -13.84 4.86
C VAL A 223 -15.58 -15.17 4.72
N ALA A 224 -14.87 -16.21 4.27
CA ALA A 224 -15.37 -17.58 4.21
C ALA A 224 -15.35 -18.25 5.60
N ALA A 225 -15.80 -17.55 6.66
CA ALA A 225 -15.79 -18.05 8.04
C ALA A 225 -17.10 -18.75 8.44
N GLY A 226 -17.97 -19.05 7.46
CA GLY A 226 -19.27 -19.66 7.71
C GLY A 226 -19.13 -21.14 8.08
N PRO A 227 -19.75 -21.62 9.19
CA PRO A 227 -19.80 -23.04 9.51
C PRO A 227 -20.46 -23.85 8.39
N GLN A 228 -21.33 -23.24 7.57
CA GLN A 228 -21.90 -23.86 6.37
C GLN A 228 -20.87 -24.06 5.26
N LEU A 229 -20.00 -23.09 4.97
CA LEU A 229 -18.99 -23.24 3.90
C LEU A 229 -17.95 -24.31 4.28
N LEU A 230 -17.51 -24.31 5.54
CA LEU A 230 -16.58 -25.32 6.06
C LEU A 230 -17.25 -26.68 6.29
N ALA A 231 -18.57 -26.76 6.52
CA ALA A 231 -19.29 -28.04 6.65
C ALA A 231 -19.65 -28.64 5.29
N THR A 232 -20.08 -27.82 4.33
CA THR A 232 -20.47 -28.26 2.98
C THR A 232 -19.24 -28.57 2.11
N HIS A 233 -18.13 -27.86 2.32
CA HIS A 233 -16.88 -28.04 1.58
C HIS A 233 -15.73 -28.49 2.49
N ARG A 234 -16.02 -29.32 3.50
CA ARG A 234 -15.06 -29.76 4.51
C ARG A 234 -13.93 -30.59 3.86
N GLY A 235 -12.93 -29.90 3.33
CA GLY A 235 -11.81 -30.46 2.57
C GLY A 235 -11.62 -29.91 1.17
N ASP A 236 -12.62 -29.22 0.59
CA ASP A 236 -12.55 -28.70 -0.78
C ASP A 236 -12.14 -27.21 -0.79
N LEU A 237 -10.83 -27.00 -0.77
CA LEU A 237 -10.20 -25.69 -0.92
C LEU A 237 -10.59 -25.00 -2.24
N GLY A 238 -10.81 -25.77 -3.31
CA GLY A 238 -11.17 -25.24 -4.63
C GLY A 238 -12.53 -24.56 -4.60
N ALA A 239 -13.54 -25.19 -3.99
CA ALA A 239 -14.86 -24.59 -3.84
C ALA A 239 -14.84 -23.32 -2.99
N ALA A 240 -14.05 -23.29 -1.91
CA ALA A 240 -13.91 -22.09 -1.07
C ALA A 240 -13.26 -20.92 -1.82
N LEU A 241 -12.24 -21.20 -2.64
CA LEU A 241 -11.60 -20.21 -3.50
C LEU A 241 -12.55 -19.71 -4.58
N LEU A 242 -13.29 -20.61 -5.22
CA LEU A 242 -14.28 -20.24 -6.25
C LEU A 242 -15.40 -19.36 -5.69
N TRP A 243 -15.93 -19.71 -4.50
CA TRP A 243 -16.87 -18.84 -3.78
C TRP A 243 -16.24 -17.47 -3.51
N ALA A 244 -15.01 -17.43 -3.02
CA ALA A 244 -14.34 -16.17 -2.71
C ALA A 244 -14.10 -15.31 -3.95
N CYS A 245 -13.73 -15.91 -5.09
CA CYS A 245 -13.66 -15.23 -6.39
C CYS A 245 -14.99 -14.55 -6.74
N GLN A 246 -16.13 -15.22 -6.53
CA GLN A 246 -17.46 -14.65 -6.81
C GLN A 246 -17.82 -13.49 -5.88
N GLN A 247 -17.27 -13.45 -4.67
CA GLN A 247 -17.48 -12.35 -3.72
C GLN A 247 -16.53 -11.17 -3.95
N THR A 248 -15.47 -11.35 -4.72
CA THR A 248 -14.54 -10.28 -5.08
C THR A 248 -14.87 -9.73 -6.46
N PRO A 249 -14.98 -8.41 -6.64
CA PRO A 249 -15.13 -7.82 -7.97
C PRO A 249 -13.99 -8.23 -8.92
N PRO A 250 -14.26 -8.25 -10.24
CA PRO A 250 -13.25 -8.55 -11.25
C PRO A 250 -12.11 -7.52 -11.22
N PRO A 251 -10.96 -7.84 -11.84
CA PRO A 251 -9.82 -6.94 -11.92
C PRO A 251 -10.23 -5.57 -12.47
N LEU A 252 -9.67 -4.52 -11.88
CA LEU A 252 -9.87 -3.15 -12.33
C LEU A 252 -8.74 -2.76 -13.26
N ALA A 253 -9.05 -2.36 -14.49
CA ALA A 253 -8.09 -1.58 -15.26
C ALA A 253 -7.76 -0.32 -14.45
N ALA A 254 -6.47 -0.08 -14.19
CA ALA A 254 -6.03 1.18 -13.61
C ALA A 254 -6.60 2.26 -14.51
N SER A 255 -7.33 3.21 -13.91
CA SER A 255 -7.70 4.42 -14.60
C SER A 255 -6.41 5.01 -15.13
N THR A 256 -6.22 4.99 -16.45
CA THR A 256 -5.12 5.67 -17.09
C THR A 256 -5.19 7.08 -16.51
N PRO A 257 -4.16 7.55 -15.76
CA PRO A 257 -4.23 8.89 -15.25
C PRO A 257 -4.48 9.74 -16.48
N SER A 258 -5.63 10.41 -16.52
CA SER A 258 -5.88 11.39 -17.55
C SER A 258 -4.73 12.34 -17.37
N VAL A 259 -3.74 12.25 -18.26
CA VAL A 259 -2.71 13.24 -18.38
C VAL A 259 -3.52 14.42 -18.86
N THR A 260 -4.07 15.17 -17.92
CA THR A 260 -4.42 16.55 -18.13
C THR A 260 -3.09 17.14 -18.51
N SER A 261 -2.82 17.15 -19.81
CA SER A 261 -1.73 17.88 -20.39
C SER A 261 -1.97 19.30 -19.89
N LEU A 262 -1.26 19.66 -18.81
CA LEU A 262 -1.15 21.03 -18.38
C LEU A 262 -0.87 21.79 -19.66
N PRO A 263 -1.70 22.80 -20.02
CA PRO A 263 -1.52 23.55 -21.25
C PRO A 263 -0.05 23.93 -21.27
N VAL A 264 0.69 23.34 -22.22
CA VAL A 264 2.12 23.60 -22.35
C VAL A 264 2.20 25.11 -22.46
N PRO A 265 2.81 25.80 -21.49
CA PRO A 265 2.89 27.25 -21.57
C PRO A 265 3.50 27.55 -22.93
N PRO A 266 2.84 28.41 -23.74
CA PRO A 266 3.30 28.68 -25.09
C PRO A 266 4.80 28.99 -25.00
N PRO A 267 5.61 28.40 -25.90
CA PRO A 267 7.06 28.55 -25.84
C PRO A 267 7.35 30.03 -25.64
N LYS A 268 7.95 30.39 -24.50
CA LYS A 268 8.41 31.75 -24.29
C LYS A 268 9.38 31.99 -25.43
N HIS A 269 8.99 32.85 -26.38
CA HIS A 269 9.88 33.37 -27.39
C HIS A 269 10.96 34.14 -26.63
N HIS A 270 12.00 33.43 -26.24
CA HIS A 270 13.25 34.06 -25.85
C HIS A 270 13.72 34.76 -27.11
N HIS A 271 13.60 36.10 -27.09
CA HIS A 271 14.28 36.97 -28.01
C HIS A 271 15.75 36.55 -27.99
N ARG A 272 16.14 35.77 -28.99
CA ARG A 272 17.53 35.41 -29.23
C ARG A 272 18.21 36.72 -29.62
N PRO A 273 19.19 37.22 -28.84
CA PRO A 273 20.04 38.28 -29.33
C PRO A 273 20.71 37.76 -30.60
N VAL A 274 20.59 38.53 -31.68
CA VAL A 274 21.27 38.27 -32.94
C VAL A 274 22.77 38.16 -32.63
N PRO A 275 23.42 37.01 -32.88
CA PRO A 275 24.86 36.88 -32.70
C PRO A 275 25.54 37.76 -33.74
N GLY A 276 26.20 38.82 -33.26
CA GLY A 276 27.16 39.56 -34.06
C GLY A 276 28.31 38.65 -34.47
N ALA A 277 28.62 38.70 -35.77
CA ALA A 277 29.90 38.43 -36.41
C ALA A 277 30.83 37.38 -35.76
N SER A 278 30.86 36.21 -36.39
CA SER A 278 32.07 35.53 -36.88
C SER A 278 33.30 35.51 -35.96
N ALA A 279 33.48 34.40 -35.25
CA ALA A 279 34.80 33.90 -34.86
C ALA A 279 35.03 32.52 -35.50
N PRO A 280 36.23 32.24 -36.04
CA PRO A 280 36.51 31.02 -36.79
C PRO A 280 36.58 29.80 -35.86
N VAL A 281 35.95 28.71 -36.33
CA VAL A 281 35.90 27.38 -35.71
C VAL A 281 37.31 26.77 -35.65
N PRO A 282 37.82 26.34 -34.48
CA PRO A 282 39.01 25.50 -34.40
C PRO A 282 38.66 24.08 -34.85
N ALA A 283 39.49 23.52 -35.73
CA ALA A 283 39.36 22.18 -36.26
C ALA A 283 39.39 21.10 -35.15
N PRO A 284 38.61 20.01 -35.28
CA PRO A 284 38.67 18.91 -34.32
C PRO A 284 39.99 18.14 -34.44
N PRO A 285 40.59 17.71 -33.32
CA PRO A 285 41.74 16.83 -33.33
C PRO A 285 41.36 15.46 -33.90
N ARG A 286 42.13 15.05 -34.90
CA ARG A 286 42.05 13.78 -35.61
C ARG A 286 42.85 12.74 -34.82
N THR A 287 42.17 11.97 -33.97
CA THR A 287 42.68 10.70 -33.42
C THR A 287 41.94 9.59 -34.17
N GLY A 288 42.54 8.81 -35.09
CA GLY A 288 43.63 7.87 -34.83
C GLY A 288 43.09 6.82 -33.83
N GLY A 289 42.58 5.64 -34.18
CA GLY A 289 43.01 4.71 -35.21
C GLY A 289 43.79 3.59 -34.54
N THR A 290 43.11 2.53 -34.08
CA THR A 290 43.63 1.17 -33.77
C THR A 290 42.41 0.28 -33.48
N ASN A 291 41.88 -0.51 -34.43
CA ASN A 291 42.29 -1.89 -34.73
C ASN A 291 42.66 -2.73 -33.50
N VAL A 292 41.74 -3.59 -33.06
CA VAL A 292 42.05 -4.84 -32.35
C VAL A 292 41.20 -5.96 -32.95
N PRO A 293 41.80 -6.90 -33.70
CA PRO A 293 41.19 -8.19 -34.01
C PRO A 293 41.61 -9.22 -32.94
N GLY A 294 40.68 -10.04 -32.46
CA GLY A 294 41.00 -11.08 -31.46
C GLY A 294 39.83 -11.96 -31.04
N GLN A 295 39.36 -12.83 -31.95
CA GLN A 295 38.92 -14.20 -31.62
C GLN A 295 40.16 -15.07 -31.29
N PRO A 296 40.10 -16.36 -30.88
CA PRO A 296 39.01 -17.21 -30.35
C PRO A 296 39.45 -18.12 -29.14
N GLY A 297 38.53 -18.96 -28.65
CA GLY A 297 38.83 -20.33 -28.16
C GLY A 297 38.68 -20.60 -26.66
N HIS A 298 37.60 -21.27 -26.23
CA HIS A 298 37.44 -22.74 -26.11
C HIS A 298 36.05 -23.07 -25.55
#